data_AF-A0A7Y4ZMS8-F1
#
_entry.id   AF-A0A7Y4ZMS8-F1
#
_cell.length_a   1.000
_cell.length_b   1.000
_cell.length_c   1.000
_cell.angle_alpha   90.00
_cell.angle_beta   90.00
_cell.angle_gamma   90.00
#
_symmetry.space_group_name_H-M   'P 1'
#
loop_
_entity.id
_entity.type
_entity.pdbx_description
1 polymer ?
#
loop_
_entity_poly.entity_id
_entity_poly.type
_entity_poly.pdbx_seq_one_letter_code
_entity_poly.pdbx_strand_id
1 'polypeptide(L)'
;MRTPRFRRTEPKGRTAEERANAKVSRPDAREKKVCRPRHVHSDHRTSIAPAKKRAAALVSQWHRSVRSAAPPPPRPSSGSRPQETPKLTSKRIDILSDSTGETAEKVVRAAMLQFPHSGVDLRLHTRVRTKDAARPILERAAQDGALVVFTVVSPELREFLHVASYEMKVEALDLIGSLIGKLSVYLDRPPINMPSGMLPLSDEYFRRIEAVEFTVKSDDGKEPRNFKKADIVLVGVSRTSKTPLSTLLAQRGLKVANLPLVLGVMTPPELEEAPQDRIVGLTIGLDPLVEIRKARLRQLGMSVDTAYGLKEQVKEELDYADRIFKAHPSWPVVDVTGRAIEETAVIILETLKEREAAKNSVRPPT
;
A
#
# COMPACT_ATOMS: atom_id res chain seq x y z
N MET A 1 -10.39 -30.00 -71.50
CA MET A 1 -10.59 -29.47 -70.13
C MET A 1 -9.34 -28.69 -69.74
N ARG A 2 -9.15 -27.44 -70.18
CA ARG A 2 -9.44 -26.14 -69.51
C ARG A 2 -8.86 -25.97 -68.08
N THR A 3 -7.68 -25.35 -68.01
CA THR A 3 -7.17 -24.47 -66.92
C THR A 3 -7.85 -23.09 -66.96
N PRO A 4 -7.87 -22.27 -65.87
CA PRO A 4 -6.84 -21.21 -65.63
C PRO A 4 -6.58 -20.90 -64.12
N ARG A 5 -5.40 -20.45 -63.62
CA ARG A 5 -4.66 -19.16 -63.67
C ARG A 5 -5.47 -17.86 -63.38
N PHE A 6 -5.22 -17.23 -62.23
CA PHE A 6 -5.40 -15.80 -61.89
C PHE A 6 -4.57 -15.50 -60.62
N ARG A 7 -3.93 -14.36 -60.33
CA ARG A 7 -3.28 -13.23 -61.05
C ARG A 7 -2.46 -12.51 -59.95
N ARG A 8 -1.28 -12.00 -60.29
CA ARG A 8 -0.48 -11.06 -59.49
C ARG A 8 -1.12 -9.67 -59.48
N THR A 9 -0.95 -8.91 -58.41
CA THR A 9 -0.93 -7.43 -58.44
C THR A 9 0.16 -6.90 -57.49
N GLU A 10 1.29 -6.48 -58.07
CA GLU A 10 2.18 -5.46 -57.51
C GLU A 10 1.67 -4.07 -57.94
N PRO A 11 1.92 -2.99 -57.19
CA PRO A 11 2.00 -1.66 -57.76
C PRO A 11 3.47 -1.23 -57.95
N LYS A 12 3.83 -0.97 -59.21
CA LYS A 12 5.00 -0.20 -59.62
C LYS A 12 4.78 1.29 -59.34
N GLY A 13 5.86 1.97 -58.96
CA GLY A 13 5.86 3.39 -58.61
C GLY A 13 5.97 4.38 -59.77
N ARG A 14 6.26 5.63 -59.34
CA ARG A 14 6.59 6.92 -59.98
C ARG A 14 5.62 7.96 -59.41
N THR A 15 6.05 9.13 -58.94
CA THR A 15 6.91 10.11 -59.60
C THR A 15 7.71 10.95 -58.60
N ALA A 16 8.82 11.49 -59.08
CA ALA A 16 9.59 12.57 -58.48
C ALA A 16 9.07 13.91 -59.02
N GLU A 17 8.71 14.83 -58.12
CA GLU A 17 8.49 16.29 -58.26
C GLU A 17 7.83 16.67 -56.92
N GLU A 18 8.48 17.32 -55.96
CA GLU A 18 8.69 18.76 -55.94
C GLU A 18 9.88 19.14 -55.03
N ARG A 19 10.56 20.20 -55.44
CA ARG A 19 11.64 20.88 -54.71
C ARG A 19 11.07 21.96 -53.76
N ALA A 20 11.96 22.40 -52.86
CA ALA A 20 11.91 23.60 -52.00
C ALA A 20 11.27 23.36 -50.61
N ASN A 21 11.80 23.83 -49.47
CA ASN A 21 12.79 24.86 -49.23
C ASN A 21 13.35 24.77 -47.79
N ALA A 22 14.63 25.08 -47.63
CA ALA A 22 15.27 25.88 -46.56
C ALA A 22 15.18 25.54 -45.04
N LYS A 23 16.40 25.61 -44.46
CA LYS A 23 16.81 26.17 -43.13
C LYS A 23 16.66 25.26 -41.90
N VAL A 24 17.75 24.68 -41.39
CA VAL A 24 18.74 25.27 -40.44
C VAL A 24 18.16 25.48 -39.05
N SER A 25 18.59 24.65 -38.08
CA SER A 25 19.26 25.05 -36.82
C SER A 25 19.21 23.91 -35.80
N ARG A 26 20.38 23.36 -35.45
CA ARG A 26 20.61 22.59 -34.22
C ARG A 26 20.74 23.59 -33.06
N PRO A 27 20.17 23.35 -31.87
CA PRO A 27 20.58 24.05 -30.68
C PRO A 27 21.69 23.29 -29.94
N ASP A 28 22.55 24.14 -29.40
CA ASP A 28 23.88 23.92 -28.86
C ASP A 28 23.92 23.18 -27.52
N ALA A 29 25.07 22.55 -27.29
CA ALA A 29 25.45 21.94 -26.04
C ALA A 29 25.64 23.01 -24.95
N ARG A 30 24.94 22.89 -23.82
CA ARG A 30 25.21 23.70 -22.64
C ARG A 30 26.15 22.99 -21.67
N GLU A 31 27.18 23.75 -21.34
CA GLU A 31 28.35 23.46 -20.52
C GLU A 31 28.03 22.88 -19.14
N LYS A 32 28.79 21.84 -18.79
CA LYS A 32 29.00 21.37 -17.42
C LYS A 32 29.95 22.34 -16.70
N LYS A 33 29.45 23.09 -15.71
CA LYS A 33 30.31 23.76 -14.73
C LYS A 33 30.56 22.84 -13.53
N VAL A 34 31.80 22.38 -13.48
CA VAL A 34 32.44 21.68 -12.36
C VAL A 34 32.68 22.69 -11.23
N CYS A 35 32.24 22.38 -10.02
CA CYS A 35 32.64 23.07 -8.80
C CYS A 35 33.22 22.06 -7.81
N ARG A 36 34.49 22.24 -7.44
CA ARG A 36 35.24 21.56 -6.37
C ARG A 36 36.29 22.56 -5.83
N PRO A 37 36.83 22.39 -4.62
CA PRO A 37 36.29 22.87 -3.35
C PRO A 37 37.21 23.92 -2.70
N ARG A 38 36.75 24.68 -1.70
CA ARG A 38 37.64 25.43 -0.80
C ARG A 38 37.73 24.73 0.55
N HIS A 39 38.95 24.33 0.90
CA HIS A 39 39.37 23.94 2.24
C HIS A 39 39.37 25.16 3.17
N VAL A 40 38.85 24.99 4.38
CA VAL A 40 39.27 25.74 5.55
C VAL A 40 39.45 24.73 6.68
N HIS A 41 40.70 24.58 7.13
CA HIS A 41 41.06 23.96 8.39
C HIS A 41 40.79 24.94 9.53
N SER A 42 40.19 24.45 10.62
CA SER A 42 40.48 24.95 11.96
C SER A 42 40.12 23.87 12.98
N ASP A 43 41.16 23.38 13.65
CA ASP A 43 41.11 22.58 14.86
C ASP A 43 40.22 23.20 15.93
N HIS A 44 39.45 22.37 16.65
CA HIS A 44 39.31 22.48 18.11
C HIS A 44 38.69 21.20 18.70
N ARG A 45 39.54 20.40 19.34
CA ARG A 45 39.14 19.47 20.41
C ARG A 45 38.77 20.28 21.64
N THR A 46 37.53 20.21 22.12
CA THR A 46 37.23 20.44 23.55
C THR A 46 35.87 19.86 23.98
N SER A 47 35.93 18.82 24.82
CA SER A 47 35.11 18.64 26.05
C SER A 47 33.57 18.75 25.94
N ILE A 48 32.89 17.63 25.68
CA ILE A 48 31.46 17.43 25.98
C ILE A 48 31.33 16.98 27.45
N ALA A 49 31.29 17.93 28.39
CA ALA A 49 31.19 17.61 29.83
C ALA A 49 30.35 18.55 30.73
N PRO A 50 29.63 19.61 30.28
CA PRO A 50 28.75 20.35 31.20
C PRO A 50 27.24 20.33 30.87
N ALA A 51 26.79 19.71 29.78
CA ALA A 51 25.36 19.75 29.39
C ALA A 51 24.44 18.83 30.24
N LYS A 52 24.96 17.74 30.81
CA LYS A 52 24.17 16.80 31.65
C LYS A 52 23.94 17.29 33.08
N LYS A 53 24.77 18.20 33.61
CA LYS A 53 24.63 18.72 34.99
C LYS A 53 23.59 19.85 35.13
N ARG A 54 23.27 20.58 34.05
CA ARG A 54 22.25 21.67 34.08
C ARG A 54 20.82 21.14 33.98
N ALA A 55 20.58 20.01 33.30
CA ALA A 55 19.25 19.39 33.21
C ALA A 55 18.81 18.71 34.52
N ALA A 56 19.74 18.11 35.28
CA ALA A 56 19.44 17.47 36.56
C ALA A 56 19.11 18.47 37.68
N ALA A 57 19.64 19.69 37.63
CA ALA A 57 19.35 20.73 38.62
C ALA A 57 17.94 21.33 38.46
N LEU A 58 17.44 21.47 37.22
CA LEU A 58 16.12 22.03 36.92
C LEU A 58 14.96 21.07 37.30
N VAL A 59 15.13 19.77 37.09
CA VAL A 59 14.12 18.74 37.49
C VAL A 59 14.03 18.62 39.01
N SER A 60 15.16 18.77 39.71
CA SER A 60 15.26 18.71 41.18
C SER A 60 14.71 19.96 41.89
N GLN A 61 14.57 21.07 41.16
CA GLN A 61 13.98 22.33 41.63
C GLN A 61 12.47 22.34 41.39
N TRP A 62 11.99 21.69 40.33
CA TRP A 62 10.56 21.48 40.06
C TRP A 62 9.92 20.52 41.08
N HIS A 63 10.56 19.39 41.40
CA HIS A 63 10.04 18.43 42.39
C HIS A 63 10.01 18.95 43.85
N ARG A 64 10.75 20.01 44.18
CA ARG A 64 10.74 20.65 45.51
C ARG A 64 9.68 21.75 45.65
N SER A 65 9.10 22.24 44.56
CA SER A 65 8.09 23.30 44.56
C SER A 65 6.63 22.79 44.55
N VAL A 66 6.42 21.47 44.48
CA VAL A 66 5.06 20.86 44.35
C VAL A 66 4.66 20.04 45.59
N ARG A 67 5.30 20.27 46.75
CA ARG A 67 4.87 19.69 48.04
C ARG A 67 4.90 20.71 49.16
N SER A 68 3.97 21.68 49.15
CA SER A 68 3.40 22.24 50.37
C SER A 68 2.10 22.98 50.07
N ALA A 69 1.16 22.89 51.01
CA ALA A 69 -0.14 23.57 51.08
C ALA A 69 -1.27 23.07 50.16
N ALA A 70 -2.04 22.08 50.65
CA ALA A 70 -3.43 21.88 50.22
C ALA A 70 -4.34 22.85 50.99
N PRO A 71 -5.18 23.68 50.33
CA PRO A 71 -6.16 24.51 51.01
C PRO A 71 -7.44 23.72 51.35
N PRO A 72 -8.20 24.09 52.41
CA PRO A 72 -9.45 23.41 52.78
C PRO A 72 -10.57 23.65 51.75
N PRO A 73 -11.58 22.76 51.66
CA PRO A 73 -12.64 22.88 50.66
C PRO A 73 -13.56 24.08 50.96
N PRO A 74 -14.01 24.83 49.92
CA PRO A 74 -14.97 25.91 50.10
C PRO A 74 -16.38 25.37 50.36
N ARG A 75 -17.14 26.09 51.21
CA ARG A 75 -18.57 25.84 51.48
C ARG A 75 -19.43 26.21 50.26
N PRO A 76 -20.62 25.62 50.08
CA PRO A 76 -21.43 25.87 48.88
C PRO A 76 -22.05 27.27 48.94
N SER A 77 -21.66 28.14 48.01
CA SER A 77 -22.36 29.38 47.70
C SER A 77 -23.16 29.20 46.41
N SER A 78 -24.46 29.45 46.51
CA SER A 78 -25.45 29.47 45.44
C SER A 78 -25.10 30.45 44.32
N GLY A 79 -25.31 30.03 43.07
CA GLY A 79 -25.58 30.93 41.95
C GLY A 79 -24.36 31.40 41.15
N SER A 80 -23.96 30.62 40.15
CA SER A 80 -23.37 31.14 38.90
C SER A 80 -23.51 30.11 37.79
N ARG A 81 -24.14 30.50 36.68
CA ARG A 81 -24.28 29.66 35.47
C ARG A 81 -22.89 29.22 34.99
N PRO A 82 -22.68 27.96 34.61
CA PRO A 82 -21.43 27.55 33.98
C PRO A 82 -21.32 28.29 32.64
N GLN A 83 -20.20 28.98 32.42
CA GLN A 83 -19.80 29.36 31.07
C GLN A 83 -19.52 28.07 30.30
N GLU A 84 -20.31 27.81 29.27
CA GLU A 84 -20.06 26.72 28.32
C GLU A 84 -18.70 26.96 27.65
N THR A 85 -17.78 26.02 27.85
CA THR A 85 -16.62 25.89 26.99
C THR A 85 -17.13 25.56 25.59
N PRO A 86 -16.67 26.24 24.51
CA PRO A 86 -17.12 25.90 23.18
C PRO A 86 -16.69 24.46 22.89
N LYS A 87 -17.67 23.56 22.71
CA LYS A 87 -17.42 22.22 22.19
C LYS A 87 -16.66 22.41 20.88
N LEU A 88 -15.42 21.94 20.81
CA LEU A 88 -14.71 21.77 19.56
C LEU A 88 -15.54 20.80 18.71
N THR A 89 -16.39 21.33 17.84
CA THR A 89 -17.15 20.53 16.89
C THR A 89 -16.13 19.96 15.92
N SER A 90 -15.80 18.69 16.09
CA SER A 90 -14.98 17.94 15.13
C SER A 90 -15.54 18.18 13.73
N LYS A 91 -14.71 18.69 12.81
CA LYS A 91 -15.10 18.86 11.41
C LYS A 91 -15.46 17.49 10.84
N ARG A 92 -16.49 17.43 10.00
CA ARG A 92 -16.98 16.19 9.42
C ARG A 92 -16.74 16.14 7.90
N ILE A 93 -16.42 14.95 7.40
CA ILE A 93 -16.44 14.60 5.99
C ILE A 93 -17.44 13.46 5.77
N ASP A 94 -18.46 13.72 4.95
CA ASP A 94 -19.44 12.73 4.52
C ASP A 94 -19.03 12.14 3.16
N ILE A 95 -18.77 10.85 3.12
CA ILE A 95 -18.40 10.11 1.91
C ILE A 95 -19.65 9.41 1.37
N LEU A 96 -20.04 9.68 0.13
CA LEU A 96 -21.21 9.07 -0.51
C LEU A 96 -20.81 8.16 -1.67
N SER A 97 -21.42 6.98 -1.76
CA SER A 97 -21.22 6.07 -2.89
C SER A 97 -22.49 5.31 -3.24
N ASP A 98 -22.72 5.08 -4.54
CA ASP A 98 -23.77 4.20 -5.06
C ASP A 98 -23.45 2.69 -4.91
N SER A 99 -22.23 2.38 -4.45
CA SER A 99 -21.68 1.04 -4.25
C SER A 99 -21.12 0.88 -2.83
N THR A 100 -19.86 0.47 -2.65
CA THR A 100 -19.25 0.20 -1.33
C THR A 100 -18.60 1.43 -0.70
N GLY A 101 -18.26 2.44 -1.49
CA GLY A 101 -17.58 3.66 -1.01
C GLY A 101 -16.10 3.49 -0.62
N GLU A 102 -15.54 2.28 -0.74
CA GLU A 102 -14.13 2.02 -0.42
C GLU A 102 -13.16 2.90 -1.20
N THR A 103 -13.44 3.16 -2.49
CA THR A 103 -12.56 3.98 -3.33
C THR A 103 -12.48 5.40 -2.80
N ALA A 104 -13.63 6.01 -2.53
CA ALA A 104 -13.70 7.36 -1.99
C ALA A 104 -13.05 7.44 -0.61
N GLU A 105 -13.34 6.46 0.26
CA GLU A 105 -12.76 6.39 1.59
C GLU A 105 -11.24 6.26 1.55
N LYS A 106 -10.68 5.39 0.70
CA LYS A 106 -9.23 5.22 0.55
C LYS A 106 -8.57 6.51 0.07
N VAL A 107 -9.16 7.20 -0.91
CA VAL A 107 -8.64 8.48 -1.42
C VAL A 107 -8.66 9.55 -0.33
N VAL A 108 -9.78 9.70 0.38
CA VAL A 108 -9.91 10.68 1.46
C VAL A 108 -8.93 10.36 2.59
N ARG A 109 -8.84 9.11 3.05
CA ARG A 109 -7.89 8.70 4.11
C ARG A 109 -6.44 8.93 3.70
N ALA A 110 -6.08 8.65 2.45
CA ALA A 110 -4.74 8.92 1.94
C ALA A 110 -4.41 10.42 1.94
N ALA A 111 -5.36 11.28 1.52
CA ALA A 111 -5.20 12.73 1.59
C ALA A 111 -5.08 13.23 3.05
N MET A 112 -5.84 12.65 3.97
CA MET A 112 -5.82 13.01 5.39
C MET A 112 -4.48 12.72 6.08
N LEU A 113 -3.62 11.85 5.53
CA LEU A 113 -2.26 11.64 6.05
C LEU A 113 -1.40 12.92 6.01
N GLN A 114 -1.74 13.88 5.14
CA GLN A 114 -1.08 15.19 5.08
C GLN A 114 -1.50 16.13 6.21
N PHE A 115 -2.55 15.78 6.97
CA PHE A 115 -3.13 16.59 8.05
C PHE A 115 -3.18 15.80 9.36
N PRO A 116 -2.02 15.46 9.96
CA PRO A 116 -1.97 14.75 11.24
C PRO A 116 -2.67 15.56 12.35
N HIS A 117 -3.32 14.86 13.28
CA HIS A 117 -4.05 15.45 14.42
C HIS A 117 -5.22 16.39 14.05
N SER A 118 -5.75 16.30 12.83
CA SER A 118 -6.90 17.08 12.36
C SER A 118 -8.22 16.78 13.10
N GLY A 119 -8.36 15.60 13.70
CA GLY A 119 -9.52 15.23 14.52
C GLY A 119 -10.85 15.17 13.76
N VAL A 120 -10.80 14.98 12.43
CA VAL A 120 -11.96 14.95 11.53
C VAL A 120 -12.74 13.65 11.66
N ASP A 121 -14.07 13.72 11.74
CA ASP A 121 -14.99 12.58 11.69
C ASP A 121 -15.27 12.20 10.23
N LEU A 122 -15.04 10.93 9.86
CA LEU A 122 -15.32 10.38 8.54
C LEU A 122 -16.57 9.52 8.60
N ARG A 123 -17.60 9.90 7.83
CA ARG A 123 -18.85 9.13 7.74
C ARG A 123 -19.05 8.58 6.35
N LEU A 124 -19.22 7.26 6.26
CA LEU A 124 -19.40 6.56 5.00
C LEU A 124 -20.88 6.22 4.78
N HIS A 125 -21.44 6.71 3.69
CA HIS A 125 -22.79 6.42 3.21
C HIS A 125 -22.69 5.56 1.95
N THR A 126 -23.02 4.28 2.08
CA THR A 126 -22.94 3.30 0.99
C THR A 126 -24.29 3.06 0.34
N ARG A 127 -24.30 2.54 -0.89
CA ARG A 127 -25.51 2.21 -1.65
C ARG A 127 -26.50 3.38 -1.81
N VAL A 128 -26.01 4.62 -1.85
CA VAL A 128 -26.83 5.81 -2.13
C VAL A 128 -27.11 5.86 -3.62
N ARG A 129 -28.28 5.36 -4.04
CA ARG A 129 -28.65 5.15 -5.46
C ARG A 129 -29.79 6.02 -5.94
N THR A 130 -30.44 6.76 -5.06
CA THR A 130 -31.60 7.60 -5.38
C THR A 130 -31.43 9.00 -4.84
N LYS A 131 -32.13 9.96 -5.46
CA LYS A 131 -32.16 11.36 -5.01
C LYS A 131 -32.73 11.47 -3.59
N ASP A 132 -33.74 10.66 -3.27
CA ASP A 132 -34.37 10.63 -1.95
C ASP A 132 -33.44 10.12 -0.85
N ALA A 133 -32.52 9.19 -1.19
CA ALA A 133 -31.49 8.74 -0.25
C ALA A 133 -30.37 9.77 -0.08
N ALA A 134 -30.01 10.48 -1.16
CA ALA A 134 -28.93 11.46 -1.15
C ALA A 134 -29.32 12.79 -0.46
N ARG A 135 -30.56 13.25 -0.66
CA ARG A 135 -31.07 14.51 -0.12
C ARG A 135 -30.88 14.68 1.40
N PRO A 136 -31.32 13.76 2.27
CA PRO A 136 -31.17 13.93 3.72
C PRO A 136 -29.70 13.98 4.16
N ILE A 137 -28.80 13.33 3.41
CA ILE A 137 -27.36 13.38 3.68
C ILE A 137 -26.80 14.78 3.38
N LEU A 138 -27.18 15.36 2.24
CA LEU A 138 -26.79 16.74 1.89
C LEU A 138 -27.37 17.77 2.86
N GLU A 139 -28.64 17.62 3.26
CA GLU A 139 -29.28 18.51 4.24
C GLU A 139 -28.55 18.45 5.59
N ARG A 140 -28.15 17.26 6.02
CA ARG A 140 -27.36 17.09 7.25
C ARG A 140 -25.94 17.64 7.10
N ALA A 141 -25.33 17.49 5.93
CA ALA A 141 -24.02 18.07 5.64
C ALA A 141 -24.06 19.61 5.68
N ALA A 142 -25.13 20.22 5.15
CA ALA A 142 -25.36 21.67 5.20
C ALA A 142 -25.49 22.18 6.64
N GLN A 143 -26.26 21.48 7.48
CA GLN A 143 -26.43 21.83 8.90
C GLN A 143 -25.12 21.78 9.68
N ASP A 144 -24.29 20.78 9.42
CA ASP A 144 -23.05 20.54 10.17
C ASP A 144 -21.81 21.18 9.54
N GLY A 145 -21.95 21.85 8.38
CA GLY A 145 -20.84 22.41 7.62
C GLY A 145 -19.84 21.35 7.15
N ALA A 146 -20.33 20.16 6.81
CA ALA A 146 -19.51 19.02 6.42
C ALA A 146 -19.09 19.09 4.95
N LEU A 147 -17.87 18.64 4.66
CA LEU A 147 -17.42 18.40 3.29
C LEU A 147 -18.03 17.09 2.78
N VAL A 148 -18.63 17.14 1.59
CA VAL A 148 -19.17 15.95 0.93
C VAL A 148 -18.20 15.47 -0.14
N VAL A 149 -17.83 14.20 -0.09
CA VAL A 149 -17.00 13.56 -1.12
C VAL A 149 -17.77 12.39 -1.69
N PHE A 150 -17.96 12.32 -3.00
CA PHE A 150 -18.79 11.27 -3.57
C PHE A 150 -18.21 10.57 -4.79
N THR A 151 -18.62 9.31 -4.95
CA THR A 151 -18.36 8.48 -6.13
C THR A 151 -19.67 7.89 -6.60
N VAL A 152 -20.26 8.49 -7.63
CA VAL A 152 -21.53 8.06 -8.24
C VAL A 152 -21.35 7.94 -9.74
N VAL A 153 -21.78 6.83 -10.34
CA VAL A 153 -21.68 6.59 -11.78
C VAL A 153 -22.94 6.95 -12.56
N SER A 154 -24.11 6.98 -11.91
CA SER A 154 -25.36 7.43 -12.53
C SER A 154 -25.30 8.93 -12.86
N PRO A 155 -25.46 9.35 -14.14
CA PRO A 155 -25.47 10.76 -14.52
C PRO A 155 -26.57 11.56 -13.82
N GLU A 156 -27.77 10.97 -13.68
CA GLU A 156 -28.94 11.62 -13.09
C GLU A 156 -28.75 11.92 -11.61
N LEU A 157 -28.12 10.99 -10.87
CA LEU A 157 -27.81 11.19 -9.46
C LEU A 157 -26.62 12.12 -9.26
N ARG A 158 -25.60 12.04 -10.14
CA ARG A 158 -24.45 12.96 -10.11
C ARG A 158 -24.88 14.40 -10.34
N GLU A 159 -25.71 14.63 -11.35
CA GLU A 159 -26.26 15.96 -11.64
C GLU A 159 -27.07 16.49 -10.45
N PHE A 160 -27.91 15.64 -9.86
CA PHE A 160 -28.65 15.99 -8.65
C PHE A 160 -27.72 16.39 -7.50
N LEU A 161 -26.64 15.63 -7.25
CA LEU A 161 -25.69 15.94 -6.18
C LEU A 161 -24.98 17.28 -6.42
N HIS A 162 -24.60 17.60 -7.66
CA HIS A 162 -24.00 18.90 -7.99
C HIS A 162 -24.97 20.06 -7.77
N VAL A 163 -26.19 19.95 -8.30
CA VAL A 163 -27.20 21.01 -8.16
C VAL A 163 -27.60 21.20 -6.70
N ALA A 164 -27.93 20.12 -6.00
CA ALA A 164 -28.40 20.19 -4.62
C ALA A 164 -27.29 20.65 -3.66
N SER A 165 -26.04 20.23 -3.84
CA SER A 165 -24.93 20.72 -3.01
C SER A 165 -24.68 22.21 -3.21
N TYR A 166 -24.75 22.71 -4.45
CA TYR A 166 -24.64 24.14 -4.74
C TYR A 166 -25.78 24.95 -4.11
N GLU A 167 -27.03 24.51 -4.29
CA GLU A 167 -28.22 25.16 -3.71
C GLU A 167 -28.17 25.21 -2.19
N MET A 168 -27.73 24.12 -1.55
CA MET A 168 -27.62 24.00 -0.09
C MET A 168 -26.33 24.60 0.48
N LYS A 169 -25.45 25.16 -0.36
CA LYS A 169 -24.13 25.70 0.01
C LYS A 169 -23.24 24.68 0.74
N VAL A 170 -23.28 23.44 0.29
CA VAL A 170 -22.44 22.34 0.76
C VAL A 170 -21.23 22.22 -0.15
N GLU A 171 -20.02 22.26 0.44
CA GLU A 171 -18.80 21.93 -0.29
C GLU A 171 -18.84 20.45 -0.70
N ALA A 172 -18.79 20.18 -2.00
CA ALA A 172 -18.91 18.83 -2.53
C ALA A 172 -17.86 18.53 -3.61
N LEU A 173 -17.29 17.33 -3.57
CA LEU A 173 -16.28 16.84 -4.52
C LEU A 173 -16.72 15.55 -5.18
N ASP A 174 -16.88 15.58 -6.51
CA ASP A 174 -17.00 14.36 -7.34
C ASP A 174 -15.61 13.79 -7.62
N LEU A 175 -15.29 12.66 -7.00
CA LEU A 175 -13.97 12.02 -7.16
C LEU A 175 -13.80 11.28 -8.49
N ILE A 176 -14.88 10.89 -9.18
CA ILE A 176 -14.80 9.96 -10.32
C ILE A 176 -15.42 10.48 -11.60
N GLY A 177 -16.37 11.43 -11.54
CA GLY A 177 -17.09 11.90 -12.72
C GLY A 177 -16.19 12.50 -13.79
N SER A 178 -15.17 13.27 -13.41
CA SER A 178 -14.20 13.85 -14.35
C SER A 178 -13.37 12.77 -15.06
N LEU A 179 -12.97 11.71 -14.34
CA LEU A 179 -12.24 10.57 -14.90
C LEU A 179 -13.13 9.78 -15.88
N ILE A 180 -14.39 9.53 -15.52
CA ILE A 180 -15.36 8.85 -16.40
C ILE A 180 -15.54 9.63 -17.71
N GLY A 181 -15.69 10.96 -17.63
CA GLY A 181 -15.80 11.81 -18.82
C GLY A 181 -14.57 11.73 -19.72
N LYS A 182 -13.36 11.82 -19.13
CA LYS A 182 -12.10 11.70 -19.89
C LYS A 182 -11.92 10.32 -20.52
N LEU A 183 -12.26 9.25 -19.80
CA LEU A 183 -12.20 7.88 -20.31
C LEU A 183 -13.18 7.67 -21.46
N SER A 184 -14.38 8.25 -21.40
CA SER A 184 -15.36 8.15 -22.48
C SER A 184 -14.83 8.75 -23.78
N VAL A 185 -14.21 9.94 -23.70
CA VAL A 185 -13.56 10.59 -24.85
C VAL A 185 -12.35 9.79 -25.34
N TYR A 186 -11.48 9.34 -24.43
CA TYR A 186 -10.25 8.62 -24.79
C TYR A 186 -10.53 7.25 -25.43
N LEU A 187 -11.53 6.53 -24.93
CA LEU A 187 -11.91 5.20 -25.42
C LEU A 187 -12.90 5.25 -26.59
N ASP A 188 -13.39 6.45 -26.96
CA ASP A 188 -14.44 6.66 -27.95
C ASP A 188 -15.69 5.80 -27.68
N ARG A 189 -16.07 5.69 -26.41
CA ARG A 189 -17.18 4.84 -25.95
C ARG A 189 -17.95 5.48 -24.80
N PRO A 190 -19.29 5.38 -24.77
CA PRO A 190 -20.07 5.86 -23.64
C PRO A 190 -19.84 4.97 -22.40
N PRO A 191 -19.88 5.56 -21.19
CA PRO A 191 -19.83 4.78 -19.96
C PRO A 191 -21.10 3.95 -19.76
N ILE A 192 -20.96 2.77 -19.15
CA ILE A 192 -22.09 1.87 -18.84
C ILE A 192 -23.00 2.46 -17.75
N ASN A 193 -22.46 3.36 -16.91
CA ASN A 193 -23.18 4.04 -15.82
C ASN A 193 -23.87 3.10 -14.81
N MET A 194 -23.35 1.89 -14.66
CA MET A 194 -23.88 0.88 -13.76
C MET A 194 -22.99 0.76 -12.52
N PRO A 195 -23.54 0.92 -11.29
CA PRO A 195 -22.78 0.75 -10.06
C PRO A 195 -22.10 -0.62 -9.98
N SER A 196 -20.92 -0.70 -9.37
CA SER A 196 -20.09 -1.91 -9.37
C SER A 196 -20.82 -3.16 -8.86
N GLY A 197 -21.71 -3.01 -7.88
CA GLY A 197 -22.49 -4.13 -7.32
C GLY A 197 -23.60 -4.67 -8.23
N MET A 198 -23.87 -4.04 -9.38
CA MET A 198 -24.82 -4.51 -10.39
C MET A 198 -24.10 -5.12 -11.61
N LEU A 199 -22.78 -4.95 -11.72
CA LEU A 199 -22.00 -5.57 -12.78
C LEU A 199 -21.88 -7.09 -12.54
N PRO A 200 -21.86 -7.91 -13.60
CA PRO A 200 -21.56 -9.32 -13.47
C PRO A 200 -20.18 -9.53 -12.85
N LEU A 201 -20.01 -10.64 -12.12
CA LEU A 201 -18.71 -11.02 -11.57
C LEU A 201 -17.73 -11.29 -12.71
N SER A 202 -16.54 -10.70 -12.62
CA SER A 202 -15.49 -10.85 -13.64
C SER A 202 -14.71 -12.14 -13.48
N ASP A 203 -14.02 -12.57 -14.55
CA ASP A 203 -13.04 -13.66 -14.47
C ASP A 203 -11.94 -13.38 -13.44
N GLU A 204 -11.57 -12.11 -13.26
CA GLU A 204 -10.64 -11.66 -12.23
C GLU A 204 -11.15 -11.95 -10.82
N TYR A 205 -12.46 -11.78 -10.58
CA TYR A 205 -13.08 -12.15 -9.30
C TYR A 205 -12.93 -13.65 -9.04
N PHE A 206 -13.25 -14.50 -10.02
CA PHE A 206 -13.12 -15.96 -9.88
C PHE A 206 -11.67 -16.40 -9.69
N ARG A 207 -10.74 -15.81 -10.45
CA ARG A 207 -9.30 -16.03 -10.28
C ARG A 207 -8.84 -15.69 -8.87
N ARG A 208 -9.33 -14.60 -8.29
CA ARG A 208 -9.02 -14.22 -6.91
C ARG A 208 -9.56 -15.24 -5.90
N ILE A 209 -10.79 -15.72 -6.07
CA ILE A 209 -11.34 -16.76 -5.19
C ILE A 209 -10.49 -18.03 -5.27
N GLU A 210 -10.16 -18.49 -6.47
CA GLU A 210 -9.31 -19.67 -6.67
C GLU A 210 -7.92 -19.48 -6.03
N ALA A 211 -7.31 -18.31 -6.19
CA ALA A 211 -6.02 -17.98 -5.59
C ALA A 211 -6.07 -17.99 -4.05
N VAL A 212 -7.12 -17.42 -3.45
CA VAL A 212 -7.31 -17.43 -1.99
C VAL A 212 -7.51 -18.85 -1.48
N GLU A 213 -8.38 -19.65 -2.11
CA GLU A 213 -8.59 -21.05 -1.72
C GLU A 213 -7.31 -21.89 -1.82
N PHE A 214 -6.57 -21.73 -2.92
CA PHE A 214 -5.29 -22.40 -3.11
C PHE A 214 -4.29 -22.02 -2.00
N THR A 215 -4.21 -20.73 -1.67
CA THR A 215 -3.25 -20.21 -0.70
C THR A 215 -3.56 -20.69 0.71
N VAL A 216 -4.83 -20.69 1.11
CA VAL A 216 -5.25 -21.24 2.40
C VAL A 216 -4.93 -22.74 2.52
N LYS A 217 -5.12 -23.51 1.44
CA LYS A 217 -4.79 -24.94 1.39
C LYS A 217 -3.28 -25.21 1.40
N SER A 218 -2.47 -24.24 0.97
CA SER A 218 -1.01 -24.37 0.79
C SER A 218 -0.19 -23.59 1.83
N ASP A 219 -0.84 -23.07 2.87
CA ASP A 219 -0.18 -22.37 3.98
C ASP A 219 0.59 -23.35 4.87
N ASP A 220 1.69 -22.88 5.46
CA ASP A 220 2.58 -23.66 6.35
C ASP A 220 3.09 -25.00 5.78
N GLY A 221 3.23 -25.14 4.47
CA GLY A 221 3.81 -26.32 3.83
C GLY A 221 2.93 -27.57 3.93
N LYS A 222 1.62 -27.42 4.22
CA LYS A 222 0.67 -28.53 4.40
C LYS A 222 0.53 -29.45 3.19
N GLU A 223 0.76 -28.93 1.99
CA GLU A 223 0.67 -29.69 0.74
C GLU A 223 1.86 -29.34 -0.18
N PRO A 224 3.00 -30.02 -0.03
CA PRO A 224 4.20 -29.78 -0.85
C PRO A 224 3.98 -29.93 -2.36
N ARG A 225 3.01 -30.76 -2.78
CA ARG A 225 2.70 -30.95 -4.21
C ARG A 225 2.17 -29.68 -4.88
N ASN A 226 1.67 -28.73 -4.08
CA ASN A 226 1.18 -27.46 -4.58
C ASN A 226 2.31 -26.50 -4.99
N PHE A 227 3.56 -26.71 -4.59
CA PHE A 227 4.67 -25.83 -5.00
C PHE A 227 4.82 -25.74 -6.53
N LYS A 228 4.56 -26.84 -7.25
CA LYS A 228 4.55 -26.85 -8.72
C LYS A 228 3.44 -26.01 -9.35
N LYS A 229 2.32 -25.87 -8.65
CA LYS A 229 1.10 -25.20 -9.14
C LYS A 229 1.01 -23.75 -8.68
N ALA A 230 1.87 -23.34 -7.74
CA ALA A 230 1.89 -22.00 -7.21
C ALA A 230 2.43 -21.01 -8.26
N ASP A 231 1.86 -19.80 -8.24
CA ASP A 231 2.40 -18.63 -8.92
C ASP A 231 3.61 -18.09 -8.14
N ILE A 232 3.59 -18.20 -6.81
CA ILE A 232 4.66 -17.77 -5.91
C ILE A 232 4.83 -18.80 -4.79
N VAL A 233 6.08 -19.18 -4.47
CA VAL A 233 6.41 -19.98 -3.28
C VAL A 233 7.22 -19.13 -2.33
N LEU A 234 6.67 -18.82 -1.15
CA LEU A 234 7.36 -18.04 -0.11
C LEU A 234 8.10 -18.98 0.85
N VAL A 235 9.40 -18.81 0.95
CA VAL A 235 10.27 -19.65 1.79
C VAL A 235 10.95 -18.77 2.85
N GLY A 236 10.92 -19.17 4.13
CA GLY A 236 11.67 -18.43 5.15
C GLY A 236 11.36 -18.86 6.57
N VAL A 237 12.12 -18.35 7.53
CA VAL A 237 11.98 -18.70 8.96
C VAL A 237 10.61 -18.32 9.52
N SER A 238 10.18 -18.98 10.60
CA SER A 238 8.91 -18.60 11.25
C SER A 238 8.90 -17.13 11.64
N ARG A 239 7.78 -16.45 11.37
CA ARG A 239 7.51 -15.02 11.64
C ARG A 239 8.09 -13.98 10.69
N THR A 240 8.43 -14.37 9.47
CA THR A 240 8.71 -13.46 8.36
C THR A 240 7.43 -12.97 7.64
N SER A 241 6.30 -12.88 8.34
CA SER A 241 5.00 -12.42 7.78
C SER A 241 4.47 -13.20 6.56
N LYS A 242 4.91 -14.45 6.34
CA LYS A 242 4.46 -15.32 5.23
C LYS A 242 2.94 -15.41 5.09
N THR A 243 2.21 -15.81 6.15
CA THR A 243 0.76 -16.01 6.06
C THR A 243 0.00 -14.71 5.72
N PRO A 244 0.24 -13.56 6.40
CA PRO A 244 -0.35 -12.30 5.97
C PRO A 244 0.02 -11.87 4.55
N LEU A 245 1.30 -12.03 4.17
CA LEU A 245 1.80 -11.64 2.85
C LEU A 245 1.19 -12.51 1.72
N SER A 246 1.16 -13.82 1.92
CA SER A 246 0.54 -14.76 0.97
C SER A 246 -0.95 -14.47 0.77
N THR A 247 -1.66 -14.11 1.84
CA THR A 247 -3.07 -13.73 1.77
C THR A 247 -3.25 -12.44 0.97
N LEU A 248 -2.41 -11.43 1.19
CA LEU A 248 -2.44 -10.18 0.42
C LEU A 248 -2.17 -10.40 -1.08
N LEU A 249 -1.20 -11.26 -1.41
CA LEU A 249 -0.89 -11.65 -2.79
C LEU A 249 -2.03 -12.45 -3.42
N ALA A 250 -2.67 -13.35 -2.66
CA ALA A 250 -3.82 -14.10 -3.12
C ALA A 250 -5.04 -13.22 -3.42
N GLN A 251 -5.23 -12.13 -2.65
CA GLN A 251 -6.24 -11.11 -2.94
C GLN A 251 -5.99 -10.38 -4.27
N ARG A 252 -4.77 -10.46 -4.84
CA ARG A 252 -4.42 -9.99 -6.18
C ARG A 252 -4.53 -11.08 -7.27
N GLY A 253 -5.07 -12.25 -6.93
CA GLY A 253 -5.29 -13.35 -7.87
C GLY A 253 -4.08 -14.26 -8.11
N LEU A 254 -3.12 -14.29 -7.17
CA LEU A 254 -1.92 -15.12 -7.24
C LEU A 254 -2.01 -16.31 -6.29
N LYS A 255 -1.79 -17.51 -6.82
CA LYS A 255 -1.71 -18.76 -6.04
C LYS A 255 -0.39 -18.79 -5.27
N VAL A 256 -0.43 -18.59 -3.96
CA VAL A 256 0.78 -18.57 -3.12
C VAL A 256 0.88 -19.82 -2.27
N ALA A 257 2.05 -20.42 -2.20
CA ALA A 257 2.35 -21.51 -1.26
C ALA A 257 3.44 -21.08 -0.29
N ASN A 258 3.32 -21.44 0.98
CA ASN A 258 4.28 -21.05 2.02
C ASN A 258 5.07 -22.28 2.47
N LEU A 259 6.39 -22.17 2.56
CA LEU A 259 7.26 -23.19 3.15
C LEU A 259 8.02 -22.58 4.34
N PRO A 260 7.70 -22.97 5.59
CA PRO A 260 8.50 -22.57 6.74
C PRO A 260 9.85 -23.30 6.72
N LEU A 261 10.94 -22.55 6.86
CA LEU A 261 12.25 -23.13 7.13
C LEU A 261 12.40 -23.39 8.62
N VAL A 262 12.68 -24.64 8.98
CA VAL A 262 12.87 -25.09 10.36
C VAL A 262 14.27 -25.68 10.48
N LEU A 263 15.02 -25.26 11.50
CA LEU A 263 16.39 -25.71 11.74
C LEU A 263 16.44 -27.24 11.84
N GLY A 264 17.33 -27.87 11.06
CA GLY A 264 17.54 -29.32 11.05
C GLY A 264 16.51 -30.13 10.25
N VAL A 265 15.48 -29.49 9.69
CA VAL A 265 14.47 -30.14 8.83
C VAL A 265 14.81 -29.90 7.37
N MET A 266 15.09 -30.95 6.62
CA MET A 266 15.35 -30.84 5.18
C MET A 266 14.13 -30.31 4.42
N THR A 267 14.37 -29.53 3.38
CA THR A 267 13.31 -29.07 2.48
C THR A 267 12.73 -30.26 1.70
N PRO A 268 11.42 -30.26 1.43
CA PRO A 268 10.78 -31.31 0.66
C PRO A 268 11.28 -31.32 -0.80
N PRO A 269 11.44 -32.50 -1.44
CA PRO A 269 11.93 -32.59 -2.81
C PRO A 269 11.04 -31.85 -3.81
N GLU A 270 9.74 -31.73 -3.53
CA GLU A 270 8.80 -30.98 -4.36
C GLU A 270 9.17 -29.48 -4.50
N LEU A 271 9.98 -28.93 -3.58
CA LEU A 271 10.50 -27.58 -3.70
C LEU A 271 11.52 -27.45 -4.84
N GLU A 272 12.37 -28.46 -5.03
CA GLU A 272 13.33 -28.52 -6.14
C GLU A 272 12.62 -28.73 -7.49
N GLU A 273 11.52 -29.47 -7.45
CA GLU A 273 10.70 -29.73 -8.64
C GLU A 273 9.79 -28.55 -9.02
N ALA A 274 9.66 -27.55 -8.15
CA ALA A 274 8.89 -26.34 -8.43
C ALA A 274 9.64 -25.42 -9.42
N PRO A 275 8.93 -24.54 -10.15
CA PRO A 275 9.59 -23.52 -10.97
C PRO A 275 10.46 -22.60 -10.10
N GLN A 276 11.78 -22.73 -10.25
CA GLN A 276 12.79 -22.05 -9.41
C GLN A 276 12.76 -20.52 -9.52
N ASP A 277 12.07 -19.99 -10.53
CA ASP A 277 11.84 -18.57 -10.75
C ASP A 277 10.62 -18.01 -10.02
N ARG A 278 9.81 -18.86 -9.40
CA ARG A 278 8.64 -18.49 -8.60
C ARG A 278 8.89 -18.58 -7.10
N ILE A 279 10.04 -19.12 -6.70
CA ILE A 279 10.44 -19.25 -5.30
C ILE A 279 11.05 -17.94 -4.83
N VAL A 280 10.60 -17.45 -3.68
CA VAL A 280 11.08 -16.20 -3.07
C VAL A 280 11.46 -16.47 -1.62
N GLY A 281 12.72 -16.18 -1.28
CA GLY A 281 13.22 -16.23 0.09
C GLY A 281 12.80 -14.98 0.87
N LEU A 282 12.37 -15.15 2.11
CA LEU A 282 12.10 -14.07 3.05
C LEU A 282 13.06 -14.16 4.23
N THR A 283 13.76 -13.07 4.49
CA THR A 283 14.67 -12.93 5.64
C THR A 283 14.24 -11.75 6.52
N ILE A 284 14.75 -11.71 7.75
CA ILE A 284 14.46 -10.68 8.74
C ILE A 284 15.67 -10.53 9.67
N GLY A 285 15.91 -9.31 10.15
CA GLY A 285 16.95 -9.01 11.12
C GLY A 285 16.74 -9.76 12.44
N LEU A 286 17.85 -10.16 13.07
CA LEU A 286 17.87 -10.91 14.32
C LEU A 286 17.08 -10.22 15.44
N ASP A 287 17.41 -8.98 15.78
CA ASP A 287 16.77 -8.28 16.90
C ASP A 287 15.26 -8.05 16.66
N PRO A 288 14.80 -7.57 15.47
CA PRO A 288 13.38 -7.52 15.13
C PRO A 288 12.63 -8.85 15.27
N LEU A 289 13.23 -9.95 14.80
CA LEU A 289 12.61 -11.27 14.87
C LEU A 289 12.47 -11.76 16.32
N VAL A 290 13.50 -11.54 17.14
CA VAL A 290 13.45 -11.84 18.58
C VAL A 290 12.32 -11.06 19.25
N GLU A 291 12.17 -9.77 18.96
CA GLU A 291 11.10 -8.95 19.54
C GLU A 291 9.71 -9.41 19.11
N ILE A 292 9.51 -9.77 17.84
CA ILE A 292 8.23 -10.34 17.34
C ILE A 292 7.91 -11.66 18.06
N ARG A 293 8.91 -12.52 18.28
CA ARG A 293 8.72 -13.80 18.98
C ARG A 293 8.38 -13.59 20.45
N LYS A 294 9.10 -12.71 21.15
CA LYS A 294 8.79 -12.30 22.53
C LYS A 294 7.37 -11.76 22.64
N ALA A 295 6.94 -10.90 21.71
CA ALA A 295 5.59 -10.34 21.72
C ALA A 295 4.51 -11.43 21.63
N ARG A 296 4.66 -12.43 20.75
CA ARG A 296 3.69 -13.56 20.70
C ARG A 296 3.73 -14.42 21.96
N LEU A 297 4.91 -14.70 22.51
CA LEU A 297 5.02 -15.48 23.75
C LEU A 297 4.24 -14.81 24.89
N ARG A 298 4.36 -13.47 25.01
CA ARG A 298 3.56 -12.68 25.96
C ARG A 298 2.06 -12.78 25.68
N GLN A 299 1.64 -12.70 24.41
CA GLN A 299 0.23 -12.87 24.02
C GLN A 299 -0.34 -14.25 24.36
N LEU A 300 0.51 -15.28 24.38
CA LEU A 300 0.15 -16.66 24.75
C LEU A 300 0.26 -16.93 26.25
N GLY A 301 0.60 -15.92 27.07
CA GLY A 301 0.72 -16.06 28.53
C GLY A 301 1.96 -16.85 29.00
N MET A 302 2.98 -17.01 28.15
CA MET A 302 4.21 -17.75 28.49
C MET A 302 5.28 -16.81 29.10
N SER A 303 6.06 -17.29 30.07
CA SER A 303 7.08 -16.49 30.77
C SER A 303 8.30 -16.17 29.89
N VAL A 304 8.84 -14.95 30.06
CA VAL A 304 9.89 -14.36 29.21
C VAL A 304 11.30 -14.81 29.62
N ASP A 305 11.46 -15.59 30.69
CA ASP A 305 12.77 -16.02 31.21
C ASP A 305 13.53 -17.00 30.29
N THR A 306 12.89 -17.46 29.22
CA THR A 306 13.51 -18.18 28.10
C THR A 306 14.25 -17.27 27.09
N ALA A 307 14.28 -15.96 27.33
CA ALA A 307 14.73 -14.95 26.36
C ALA A 307 16.24 -14.94 26.03
N TYR A 308 17.10 -15.51 26.87
CA TYR A 308 18.53 -15.62 26.54
C TYR A 308 18.69 -16.62 25.38
N GLY A 309 18.38 -17.90 25.61
CA GLY A 309 18.49 -18.96 24.58
C GLY A 309 17.64 -18.73 23.31
N LEU A 310 16.60 -17.88 23.38
CA LEU A 310 15.84 -17.48 22.20
C LEU A 310 16.70 -16.72 21.18
N LYS A 311 17.66 -15.88 21.62
CA LYS A 311 18.47 -15.09 20.68
C LYS A 311 19.45 -15.98 19.93
N GLU A 312 20.14 -16.89 20.61
CA GLU A 312 21.05 -17.83 19.97
C GLU A 312 20.28 -18.78 19.03
N GLN A 313 19.14 -19.31 19.46
CA GLN A 313 18.30 -20.15 18.61
C GLN A 313 17.82 -19.43 17.34
N VAL A 314 17.34 -18.18 17.47
CA VAL A 314 16.90 -17.40 16.31
C VAL A 314 18.06 -17.13 15.36
N LYS A 315 19.27 -16.88 15.89
CA LYS A 315 20.47 -16.70 15.07
C LYS A 315 20.78 -17.97 14.29
N GLU A 316 20.77 -19.15 14.93
CA GLU A 316 21.00 -20.43 14.25
C GLU A 316 19.97 -20.72 13.16
N GLU A 317 18.69 -20.39 13.39
CA GLU A 317 17.64 -20.51 12.38
C GLU A 317 17.87 -19.59 11.17
N LEU A 318 18.27 -18.34 11.41
CA LEU A 318 18.60 -17.39 10.34
C LEU A 318 19.83 -17.84 9.54
N ASP A 319 20.88 -18.29 10.22
CA ASP A 319 22.09 -18.82 9.58
C ASP A 319 21.78 -20.09 8.77
N TYR A 320 20.85 -20.93 9.24
CA TYR A 320 20.36 -22.07 8.48
C TYR A 320 19.60 -21.66 7.22
N ALA A 321 18.67 -20.69 7.32
CA ALA A 321 17.95 -20.18 6.17
C ALA A 321 18.89 -19.53 5.13
N ASP A 322 19.88 -18.75 5.59
CA ASP A 322 20.89 -18.13 4.72
C ASP A 322 21.71 -19.17 3.95
N ARG A 323 22.06 -20.30 4.58
CA ARG A 323 22.72 -21.42 3.87
C ARG A 323 21.85 -22.00 2.76
N ILE A 324 20.55 -22.17 3.01
CA ILE A 324 19.61 -22.64 1.98
C ILE A 324 19.52 -21.63 0.83
N PHE A 325 19.40 -20.33 1.13
CA PHE A 325 19.33 -19.30 0.10
C PHE A 325 20.62 -19.21 -0.72
N LYS A 326 21.78 -19.34 -0.08
CA LYS A 326 23.09 -19.39 -0.79
C LYS A 326 23.24 -20.62 -1.69
N ALA A 327 22.64 -21.74 -1.32
CA ALA A 327 22.60 -22.93 -2.18
C ALA A 327 21.69 -22.73 -3.41
N HIS A 328 20.79 -21.74 -3.39
CA HIS A 328 19.85 -21.43 -4.48
C HIS A 328 19.98 -19.96 -4.95
N PRO A 329 21.05 -19.59 -5.68
CA PRO A 329 21.28 -18.21 -6.13
C PRO A 329 20.18 -17.65 -7.04
N SER A 330 19.35 -18.52 -7.62
CA SER A 330 18.20 -18.13 -8.42
C SER A 330 17.05 -17.53 -7.61
N TRP A 331 17.00 -17.74 -6.29
CA TRP A 331 15.88 -17.23 -5.49
C TRP A 331 16.16 -15.78 -5.07
N PRO A 332 15.27 -14.82 -5.39
CA PRO A 332 15.34 -13.51 -4.78
C PRO A 332 15.10 -13.64 -3.27
N VAL A 333 15.93 -12.98 -2.48
CA VAL A 333 15.78 -12.91 -1.02
C VAL A 333 15.36 -11.50 -0.64
N VAL A 334 14.16 -11.38 -0.06
CA VAL A 334 13.58 -10.10 0.37
C VAL A 334 13.72 -9.97 1.88
N ASP A 335 14.33 -8.88 2.33
CA ASP A 335 14.41 -8.51 3.74
C ASP A 335 13.14 -7.75 4.17
N VAL A 336 12.36 -8.36 5.06
CA VAL A 336 11.09 -7.81 5.56
C VAL A 336 11.27 -6.94 6.82
N THR A 337 12.50 -6.68 7.24
CA THR A 337 12.80 -5.93 8.47
C THR A 337 12.18 -4.53 8.46
N GLY A 338 11.26 -4.28 9.40
CA GLY A 338 10.63 -2.98 9.58
C GLY A 338 9.73 -2.52 8.42
N ARG A 339 9.45 -3.41 7.46
CA ARG A 339 8.63 -3.10 6.28
C ARG A 339 7.17 -3.46 6.50
N ALA A 340 6.29 -2.69 5.86
CA ALA A 340 4.89 -3.07 5.74
C ALA A 340 4.73 -4.29 4.83
N ILE A 341 3.65 -5.05 5.04
CA ILE A 341 3.34 -6.24 4.22
C ILE A 341 3.04 -5.81 2.78
N GLU A 342 2.38 -4.67 2.61
CA GLU A 342 2.05 -4.07 1.32
C GLU A 342 3.30 -3.70 0.52
N GLU A 343 4.29 -3.09 1.18
CA GLU A 343 5.58 -2.74 0.57
C GLU A 343 6.34 -4.01 0.16
N THR A 344 6.40 -5.00 1.05
CA THR A 344 7.04 -6.29 0.75
C THR A 344 6.38 -6.98 -0.45
N ALA A 345 5.05 -6.95 -0.54
CA ALA A 345 4.32 -7.51 -1.67
C ALA A 345 4.65 -6.79 -2.98
N VAL A 346 4.83 -5.47 -2.97
CA VAL A 346 5.25 -4.71 -4.17
C VAL A 346 6.63 -5.16 -4.63
N ILE A 347 7.61 -5.21 -3.71
CA ILE A 347 9.00 -5.63 -4.02
C ILE A 347 9.03 -7.02 -4.65
N ILE A 348 8.27 -7.97 -4.10
CA ILE A 348 8.19 -9.33 -4.64
C ILE A 348 7.66 -9.31 -6.09
N LEU A 349 6.56 -8.60 -6.34
CA LEU A 349 5.95 -8.54 -7.67
C LEU A 349 6.86 -7.86 -8.69
N GLU A 350 7.53 -6.77 -8.32
CA GLU A 350 8.51 -6.09 -9.17
C GLU A 350 9.68 -7.01 -9.50
N THR A 351 10.25 -7.66 -8.48
CA THR A 351 11.36 -8.58 -8.66
C THR A 351 11.01 -9.74 -9.59
N LEU A 352 9.82 -10.33 -9.45
CA LEU A 352 9.38 -11.42 -10.32
C LEU A 352 9.16 -10.92 -11.77
N LYS A 353 8.56 -9.75 -11.94
CA LYS A 353 8.30 -9.15 -13.25
C LYS A 353 9.58 -8.82 -14.01
N GLU A 354 10.58 -8.25 -13.34
CA GLU A 354 11.89 -7.96 -13.94
C GLU A 354 12.58 -9.24 -14.44
N ARG A 355 12.45 -10.33 -13.68
CA ARG A 355 13.03 -11.63 -14.03
C ARG A 355 12.31 -12.30 -15.20
N GLU A 356 10.98 -12.19 -15.25
CA GLU A 356 10.22 -12.64 -16.42
C GLU A 356 10.63 -11.86 -17.68
N ALA A 357 10.78 -10.54 -17.58
CA ALA A 357 11.24 -9.71 -18.70
C ALA A 357 12.66 -10.09 -19.16
N ALA A 358 13.59 -10.33 -18.24
CA ALA A 358 14.94 -10.76 -18.54
C ALA A 358 15.01 -12.15 -19.20
N LYS A 359 14.08 -13.06 -18.89
CA LYS A 359 13.98 -14.36 -19.57
C LYS A 359 13.46 -14.22 -21.00
N ASN A 360 12.48 -13.34 -21.19
CA ASN A 360 11.86 -13.13 -22.50
C ASN A 360 12.80 -12.42 -23.48
N SER A 361 13.74 -11.59 -23.00
CA SER A 361 14.75 -10.95 -23.86
C SER A 361 15.89 -11.88 -24.28
N VAL A 362 16.11 -13.00 -23.59
CA VAL A 362 17.17 -13.98 -23.88
C VAL A 362 16.71 -15.10 -24.82
N ARG A 363 15.39 -15.29 -25.03
CA ARG A 363 14.87 -16.25 -26.02
C ARG A 363 14.98 -15.64 -27.44
N PRO A 364 15.66 -16.30 -28.40
CA PRO A 364 15.63 -15.84 -29.80
C PRO A 364 14.21 -15.96 -30.36
N PRO A 365 13.80 -15.07 -31.29
CA PRO A 365 12.52 -15.20 -31.96
C PRO A 365 12.48 -16.53 -32.73
N THR A 366 11.48 -17.35 -32.43
CA THR A 366 11.17 -18.61 -33.11
C THR A 366 10.69 -18.40 -34.53
#